data_AF-A0A957V843-F1
#
_entry.id   AF-A0A957V843-F1
#
_cell.length_a   1.000
_cell.length_b   1.000
_cell.length_c   1.000
_cell.angle_alpha   90.00
_cell.angle_beta   90.00
_cell.angle_gamma   90.00
#
_symmetry.space_group_name_H-M   'P 1'
#
loop_
_entity.id
_entity.type
_entity.pdbx_description
1 polymer ?
#
loop_
_entity_poly.entity_id
_entity_poly.type
_entity_poly.pdbx_seq_one_letter_code
_entity_poly.pdbx_strand_id
1 'polypeptide(L)'
;MKSSKQSQNKELCRLLSAAVVNKDFCHLLLTDAELALNTGYRGETFNLSPAEKNIVLSIHAASLQDFAHQLTSQQSFAVNTHFNGNSHSHQTHAKNSYL
;
A
#
# COMPACT_ATOMS: atom_id res chain seq x y z
N MET A 1 -16.95 -4.37 18.80
CA MET A 1 -17.10 -4.90 17.42
C MET A 1 -15.74 -4.79 16.75
N LYS A 2 -15.13 -5.91 16.35
CA LYS A 2 -13.70 -6.00 16.01
C LYS A 2 -13.45 -5.31 14.66
N SER A 3 -12.52 -4.36 14.62
CA SER A 3 -12.13 -3.61 13.42
C SER A 3 -11.52 -4.53 12.36
N SER A 4 -12.34 -5.02 11.42
CA SER A 4 -11.94 -6.01 10.40
C SER A 4 -11.03 -5.46 9.28
N LYS A 5 -10.70 -4.16 9.26
CA LYS A 5 -9.87 -3.55 8.20
C LYS A 5 -8.37 -3.83 8.32
N GLN A 6 -7.87 -4.21 9.50
CA GLN A 6 -6.43 -4.27 9.72
C GLN A 6 -5.77 -5.56 9.21
N SER A 7 -6.51 -6.67 9.14
CA SER A 7 -5.98 -7.93 8.57
C SER A 7 -5.91 -7.90 7.04
N GLN A 8 -6.83 -7.17 6.39
CA GLN A 8 -6.87 -7.04 4.92
C GLN A 8 -5.60 -6.34 4.39
N ASN A 9 -5.15 -5.32 5.13
CA ASN A 9 -3.94 -4.58 4.79
C ASN A 9 -2.66 -5.44 4.92
N LYS A 10 -2.63 -6.40 5.86
CA LYS A 10 -1.42 -7.19 6.14
C LYS A 10 -1.05 -8.12 5.00
N GLU A 11 -2.02 -8.85 4.45
CA GLU A 11 -1.76 -9.78 3.35
C GLU A 11 -1.37 -9.03 2.07
N LEU A 12 -2.01 -7.89 1.79
CA LEU A 12 -1.62 -7.02 0.67
C LEU A 12 -0.22 -6.43 0.84
N CYS A 13 0.14 -5.94 2.02
CA CYS A 13 1.50 -5.48 2.31
C CYS A 13 2.52 -6.62 2.19
N ARG A 14 2.16 -7.84 2.60
CA ARG A 14 3.01 -9.03 2.46
C ARG A 14 3.19 -9.42 0.99
N LEU A 15 2.12 -9.34 0.20
CA LEU A 15 2.14 -9.55 -1.25
C LEU A 15 3.02 -8.52 -1.97
N LEU A 16 2.85 -7.24 -1.64
CA LEU A 16 3.73 -6.17 -2.13
C LEU A 16 5.18 -6.39 -1.72
N SER A 17 5.44 -6.77 -0.47
CA SER A 17 6.78 -7.07 0.01
C SER A 17 7.41 -8.24 -0.76
N ALA A 18 6.65 -9.30 -1.03
CA ALA A 18 7.10 -10.43 -1.83
C ALA A 18 7.45 -9.99 -3.27
N ALA A 19 6.62 -9.14 -3.88
CA ALA A 19 6.88 -8.58 -5.21
C ALA A 19 8.08 -7.61 -5.25
N VAL A 20 8.32 -6.84 -4.18
CA VAL A 20 9.51 -5.97 -4.07
C VAL A 20 10.78 -6.83 -3.99
N VAL A 21 10.77 -7.88 -3.18
CA VAL A 21 11.95 -8.73 -2.93
C VAL A 21 12.22 -9.70 -4.08
N ASN A 22 11.18 -10.16 -4.78
CA ASN A 22 11.30 -11.10 -5.88
C ASN A 22 10.68 -10.54 -7.17
N LYS A 23 11.56 -10.19 -8.13
CA LYS A 23 11.15 -9.62 -9.42
C LYS A 23 10.45 -10.64 -10.32
N ASP A 24 10.77 -11.92 -10.24
CA ASP A 24 10.08 -12.98 -10.98
C ASP A 24 8.64 -13.12 -10.51
N PHE A 25 8.43 -13.12 -9.18
CA PHE A 25 7.09 -13.07 -8.60
C PHE A 25 6.35 -11.78 -8.99
N CYS A 26 7.04 -10.64 -9.00
CA CYS A 26 6.45 -9.37 -9.44
C CYS A 26 5.99 -9.45 -10.90
N HIS A 27 6.82 -9.96 -11.82
CA HIS A 27 6.42 -10.14 -13.21
C HIS A 27 5.25 -11.10 -13.34
N LEU A 28 5.26 -12.20 -12.58
CA LEU A 28 4.15 -13.15 -12.55
C LEU A 28 2.86 -12.46 -12.08
N LEU A 29 2.92 -11.67 -11.00
CA LEU A 29 1.77 -10.92 -10.47
C LEU A 29 1.22 -9.90 -11.46
N LEU A 30 2.09 -9.19 -12.21
CA LEU A 30 1.67 -8.19 -13.19
C LEU A 30 1.17 -8.81 -14.51
N THR A 31 1.64 -10.01 -14.85
CA THR A 31 1.21 -10.75 -16.05
C THR A 31 -0.06 -11.54 -15.79
N ASP A 32 -0.10 -12.24 -14.66
CA ASP A 32 -1.16 -13.17 -14.28
C ASP A 32 -1.31 -13.20 -12.74
N ALA A 33 -2.11 -12.25 -12.25
CA ALA A 33 -2.33 -12.07 -10.82
C ALA A 33 -3.03 -13.30 -10.19
N GLU A 34 -3.87 -14.01 -10.94
CA GLU A 34 -4.54 -15.22 -10.43
C GLU A 34 -3.53 -16.33 -10.19
N LEU A 35 -2.65 -16.58 -11.16
CA LEU A 35 -1.61 -17.59 -11.05
C LEU A 35 -0.62 -17.24 -9.91
N ALA A 36 -0.27 -15.97 -9.75
CA ALA A 36 0.61 -15.53 -8.66
C ALA A 36 -0.01 -15.79 -7.27
N LEU A 37 -1.31 -15.51 -7.12
CA LEU A 37 -2.03 -15.76 -5.87
C LEU A 37 -2.19 -17.25 -5.56
N ASN A 38 -2.40 -18.08 -6.59
CA ASN A 38 -2.55 -19.52 -6.45
C ASN A 38 -1.22 -20.24 -6.19
N THR A 39 -0.14 -19.79 -6.86
CA THR A 39 1.22 -20.31 -6.66
C THR A 39 1.75 -19.96 -5.28
N GLY A 40 1.39 -18.78 -4.76
CA GLY A 40 1.90 -18.27 -3.49
C GLY A 40 3.36 -17.85 -3.58
N TYR A 41 3.96 -17.61 -2.42
CA TYR A 41 5.35 -17.19 -2.28
C TYR A 41 6.05 -18.03 -1.21
N ARG A 42 7.17 -18.67 -1.54
CA ARG A 42 7.96 -19.53 -0.63
C ARG A 42 7.16 -20.69 0.00
N GLY A 43 6.17 -21.23 -0.71
CA GLY A 43 5.33 -22.33 -0.23
C GLY A 43 4.20 -21.89 0.71
N GLU A 44 4.03 -20.59 0.92
CA GLU A 44 2.88 -20.00 1.61
C GLU A 44 1.98 -19.29 0.59
N THR A 45 0.66 -19.49 0.72
CA THR A 45 -0.33 -18.77 -0.08
C THR A 45 -0.83 -17.52 0.66
N PHE A 46 -1.25 -16.51 -0.09
CA PHE A 46 -1.84 -15.31 0.50
C PHE A 46 -3.29 -15.59 0.89
N ASN A 47 -3.62 -15.37 2.16
CA ASN A 47 -4.97 -15.60 2.67
C ASN A 47 -5.85 -14.36 2.42
N LEU A 48 -5.95 -13.97 1.15
CA LEU A 48 -6.79 -12.87 0.69
C LEU A 48 -8.25 -13.30 0.63
N SER A 49 -9.12 -12.43 1.13
CA SER A 49 -10.57 -12.54 1.02
C SER A 49 -10.98 -12.43 -0.45
N PRO A 50 -12.14 -13.01 -0.85
CA PRO A 50 -12.59 -12.94 -2.24
C PRO A 50 -12.73 -11.51 -2.77
N ALA A 51 -13.10 -10.54 -1.93
CA ALA A 51 -13.12 -9.13 -2.30
C ALA A 51 -11.72 -8.57 -2.62
N GLU A 52 -10.71 -8.96 -1.84
CA GLU A 52 -9.32 -8.53 -2.03
C GLU A 52 -8.71 -9.17 -3.28
N LYS A 53 -8.98 -10.46 -3.50
CA LYS A 53 -8.60 -11.13 -4.74
C LYS A 53 -9.20 -10.42 -5.94
N ASN A 54 -10.49 -10.06 -5.89
CA ASN A 54 -11.14 -9.33 -6.98
C ASN A 54 -10.47 -7.98 -7.24
N ILE A 55 -10.12 -7.23 -6.20
CA ILE A 55 -9.36 -5.97 -6.35
C ILE A 55 -8.01 -6.22 -7.03
N VAL A 56 -7.24 -7.20 -6.57
CA VAL A 56 -5.92 -7.54 -7.14
C VAL A 56 -6.04 -7.99 -8.61
N LEU A 57 -7.04 -8.81 -8.93
CA LEU A 57 -7.33 -9.27 -10.29
C LEU A 57 -7.84 -8.15 -11.21
N SER A 58 -8.52 -7.15 -10.64
CA SER A 58 -9.04 -6.01 -11.39
C SER A 58 -7.99 -4.93 -11.66
N ILE A 59 -6.83 -4.99 -10.99
CA ILE A 59 -5.74 -4.02 -11.19
C ILE A 59 -4.86 -4.49 -12.34
N HIS A 60 -4.87 -3.71 -13.42
CA HIS A 60 -3.94 -3.87 -14.54
C HIS A 60 -2.82 -2.84 -14.40
N ALA A 61 -1.62 -3.31 -14.08
CA ALA A 61 -0.45 -2.48 -13.89
C ALA A 61 0.73 -3.05 -14.67
N ALA A 62 1.52 -2.18 -15.30
CA ALA A 62 2.76 -2.56 -15.97
C ALA A 62 3.97 -2.57 -15.02
N SER A 63 3.79 -2.10 -13.79
CA SER A 63 4.86 -1.93 -12.81
C SER A 63 4.32 -1.97 -11.39
N LEU A 64 5.18 -2.37 -10.45
CA LEU A 64 4.81 -2.49 -9.05
C LEU A 64 4.35 -1.17 -8.42
N GLN A 65 4.92 -0.03 -8.83
CA GLN A 65 4.48 1.30 -8.40
C GLN A 65 3.04 1.57 -8.81
N ASP A 66 2.70 1.28 -10.06
CA ASP A 66 1.37 1.49 -10.61
C ASP A 66 0.35 0.56 -9.93
N PHE A 67 0.76 -0.70 -9.72
CA PHE A 67 -0.01 -1.69 -8.96
C PHE A 67 -0.29 -1.19 -7.55
N ALA A 68 0.73 -0.71 -6.83
CA ALA A 68 0.59 -0.17 -5.48
C ALA A 68 -0.37 1.03 -5.47
N HIS A 69 -0.25 1.94 -6.44
CA HIS A 69 -1.09 3.13 -6.52
C HIS A 69 -2.56 2.78 -6.73
N GLN A 70 -2.85 1.90 -7.69
CA GLN A 70 -4.21 1.44 -7.96
C GLN A 70 -4.76 0.66 -6.77
N LEU A 71 -3.95 -0.20 -6.15
CA LEU A 71 -4.32 -0.93 -4.95
C LEU A 71 -4.70 0.02 -3.80
N THR A 72 -3.93 1.09 -3.57
CA THR A 72 -4.24 2.12 -2.56
C THR A 72 -5.43 3.00 -2.91
N SER A 73 -5.78 3.13 -4.19
CA SER A 73 -6.95 3.87 -4.63
C SER A 73 -8.23 3.04 -4.48
N GLN A 74 -8.16 1.74 -4.77
CA GLN A 74 -9.26 0.78 -4.65
C GLN A 74 -9.53 0.43 -3.19
N GLN A 75 -8.48 0.21 -2.42
CA GLN A 75 -8.53 0.11 -0.98
C GLN A 75 -8.43 1.52 -0.42
N SER A 76 -9.55 2.19 -0.23
CA SER A 76 -9.61 3.49 0.46
C SER A 76 -9.06 3.37 1.88
N PHE A 77 -7.74 3.42 1.99
CA PHE A 77 -6.99 3.38 3.23
C PHE A 77 -6.83 4.83 3.67
N ALA A 78 -7.38 5.12 4.84
CA ALA A 78 -7.00 6.29 5.60
C ALA A 78 -5.50 6.20 5.92
N VAL A 79 -4.65 6.62 4.98
CA VAL A 79 -3.31 7.08 5.30
C VAL A 79 -3.50 8.40 6.03
N ASN A 80 -3.77 8.30 7.32
CA ASN A 80 -3.41 9.34 8.27
C ASN A 80 -1.88 9.27 8.46
N THR A 81 -1.09 9.53 7.42
CA THR A 81 0.24 10.10 7.65
C THR A 81 0.02 11.55 8.04
N HIS A 82 -0.48 11.70 9.26
CA HIS A 82 -0.32 12.89 10.06
C HIS A 82 1.19 12.99 10.34
N PHE A 83 1.94 13.49 9.36
CA PHE A 83 3.25 14.07 9.62
C PHE A 83 2.97 15.32 10.48
N ASN A 84 2.77 15.12 11.78
CA ASN A 84 2.94 16.18 12.77
C ASN A 84 4.42 16.48 12.86
N GLY A 85 4.95 17.14 11.83
CA GLY A 85 6.17 17.92 11.95
C GLY A 85 5.87 19.10 12.86
N ASN A 86 5.77 18.84 14.17
CA ASN A 86 5.78 19.84 15.21
C ASN A 86 7.17 20.49 15.25
N SER A 87 7.51 21.28 14.23
CA SER A 87 8.64 22.19 14.28
C SER A 87 8.15 23.48 14.90
N HIS A 88 8.41 23.54 16.21
CA HIS A 88 8.21 24.64 17.13
C HIS A 88 8.20 26.03 16.49
N SER A 89 7.15 26.77 16.83
CA SER A 89 7.04 28.21 16.83
C SER A 89 8.32 28.91 17.31
N HIS A 90 8.87 29.80 16.48
CA HIS A 90 9.57 30.98 16.96
C HIS A 90 8.97 32.22 16.29
N GLN A 91 7.89 32.70 16.90
CA GLN A 91 7.51 34.10 16.79
C GLN A 91 8.51 34.91 17.62
N THR A 92 9.39 35.67 16.96
CA THR A 92 10.12 36.75 17.63
C THR A 92 10.12 38.01 16.79
N HIS A 93 9.37 38.98 17.33
CA HIS A 93 9.58 40.42 17.30
C HIS A 93 9.40 41.18 15.98
N ALA A 94 8.26 41.88 15.92
CA ALA A 94 8.11 43.14 15.21
C ALA A 94 9.24 44.11 15.61
N LYS A 95 10.01 44.61 14.65
CA LYS A 95 10.79 45.83 14.83
C LYS A 95 9.98 46.96 14.22
N ASN A 96 9.37 47.76 15.09
CA ASN A 96 8.94 49.12 14.78
C ASN A 96 10.11 49.87 14.14
N SER A 97 9.98 50.26 12.88
CA SER A 97 10.73 51.38 12.32
C SER A 97 9.82 52.60 12.32
N TYR A 98 9.87 53.36 13.40
CA TYR A 98 9.59 54.79 13.36
C TYR A 98 10.93 55.50 13.57
N LEU A 99 11.44 56.07 12.47
CA LEU A 99 12.05 57.39 12.34
C LEU A 99 12.40 57.57 10.86
#